data_AF-A0A1X7SDC8-F1
#
_entry.id   AF-A0A1X7SDC8-F1
#
_cell.length_a   1.000
_cell.length_b   1.000
_cell.length_c   1.000
_cell.angle_alpha   90.00
_cell.angle_beta   90.00
_cell.angle_gamma   90.00
#
_symmetry.space_group_name_H-M   'P 1'
#
loop_
_entity.id
_entity.type
_entity.pdbx_description
1 polymer ?
#
loop_
_entity_poly.entity_id
_entity_poly.type
_entity_poly.pdbx_seq_one_letter_code
_entity_poly.pdbx_strand_id
1 'polypeptide(L)'
;MGAVMQQWIDETWQPLAYFSRPLKPPEKKYSTFDRDLLGIYLAIQRFCYSLEDRQFYVLSDHKHLTHLHSFHSNQHSPQCV
;
A
#
# COMPACT_ATOMS: atom_id res chain seq x y z
N MET A 1 -2.09 -5.38 -10.69
CA MET A 1 -2.12 -4.53 -9.49
C MET A 1 -0.77 -3.87 -9.36
N GLY A 2 -0.74 -2.60 -8.98
CA GLY A 2 0.51 -1.87 -8.85
C GLY A 2 0.42 -0.76 -7.82
N ALA A 3 1.58 -0.25 -7.44
CA ALA A 3 1.76 0.83 -6.48
C ALA A 3 3.00 1.65 -6.86
N VAL A 4 2.97 2.93 -6.50
CA VAL A 4 4.11 3.84 -6.61
C VAL A 4 4.39 4.41 -5.22
N MET A 5 5.65 4.36 -4.81
CA MET A 5 6.13 5.14 -3.68
C MET A 5 6.61 6.47 -4.23
N GLN A 6 6.08 7.56 -3.70
CA GLN A 6 6.41 8.91 -4.12
C GLN A 6 6.66 9.81 -2.91
N GLN A 7 7.50 10.81 -3.11
CA GLN A 7 7.83 11.81 -2.10
C GLN A 7 7.56 13.21 -2.65
N TRP A 8 7.11 14.12 -1.78
CA TRP A 8 6.95 15.52 -2.12
C TRP A 8 8.28 16.25 -1.86
N ILE A 9 8.92 16.74 -2.93
CA ILE A 9 10.20 17.46 -2.89
C ILE A 9 10.09 18.62 -3.88
N ASP A 10 10.50 19.82 -3.47
CA ASP A 10 10.53 21.02 -4.32
C ASP A 10 9.21 21.24 -5.08
N GLU A 11 8.09 21.22 -4.34
CA GLU A 11 6.73 21.44 -4.85
C GLU A 11 6.26 20.42 -5.91
N THR A 12 6.93 19.29 -6.02
CA THR A 12 6.63 18.26 -7.02
C THR A 12 6.59 16.87 -6.38
N TRP A 13 5.66 16.03 -6.82
CA TRP A 13 5.67 14.61 -6.50
C TRP A 13 6.74 13.90 -7.32
N GLN A 14 7.76 13.37 -6.65
CA GLN A 14 8.82 12.59 -7.26
C GLN A 14 8.63 11.10 -6.97
N PRO A 15 8.55 10.24 -7.99
CA PRO A 15 8.47 8.81 -7.78
C PRO A 15 9.82 8.26 -7.31
N LEU A 16 9.80 7.46 -6.25
CA LEU A 16 10.98 6.81 -5.67
C LEU A 16 11.08 5.34 -6.07
N ALA A 17 9.94 4.64 -6.13
CA ALA A 17 9.91 3.23 -6.49
C ALA A 17 8.57 2.81 -7.08
N TYR A 18 8.60 1.81 -7.95
CA TYR A 18 7.42 1.24 -8.58
C TYR A 18 7.30 -0.24 -8.25
N PHE A 19 6.08 -0.68 -8.04
CA PHE A 19 5.74 -2.08 -7.87
C PHE A 19 4.56 -2.43 -8.77
N SER A 20 4.66 -3.54 -9.47
CA SER A 20 3.52 -4.11 -10.17
C SER A 20 3.61 -5.63 -10.20
N ARG A 21 2.46 -6.29 -10.08
CA ARG A 21 2.35 -7.72 -10.30
C ARG A 21 0.99 -8.11 -10.88
N PRO A 22 0.92 -9.22 -11.63
CA PRO A 22 -0.35 -9.80 -12.01
C PRO A 22 -1.10 -10.35 -10.79
N LEU A 23 -2.43 -10.36 -10.87
CA LEU A 23 -3.28 -11.04 -9.90
C LEU A 23 -3.24 -12.55 -10.15
N LYS A 24 -3.05 -13.32 -9.07
CA LYS A 24 -3.12 -14.78 -9.09
C LYS A 24 -4.56 -15.23 -9.37
N PRO A 25 -4.79 -16.45 -9.91
CA PRO A 25 -6.14 -16.97 -10.16
C PRO A 25 -7.15 -16.81 -9.01
N PRO A 26 -6.81 -17.07 -7.73
CA PRO A 26 -7.74 -16.83 -6.61
C PRO A 26 -7.99 -15.33 -6.37
N GLU A 27 -6.97 -14.48 -6.49
CA GLU A 27 -7.07 -13.04 -6.25
C GLU A 27 -7.94 -12.34 -7.29
N LYS A 28 -8.04 -12.90 -8.50
CA LYS A 28 -8.96 -12.42 -9.55
C LYS A 28 -10.43 -12.57 -9.16
N LYS A 29 -10.77 -13.40 -8.15
CA LYS A 29 -12.14 -13.58 -7.65
C LYS A 29 -12.49 -12.63 -6.50
N TYR A 30 -11.50 -11.94 -5.94
CA TYR A 30 -11.71 -10.98 -4.85
C TYR A 30 -12.60 -9.83 -5.28
N SER A 31 -13.34 -9.26 -4.33
CA SER A 31 -14.09 -8.03 -4.55
C SER A 31 -13.14 -6.87 -4.86
N THR A 32 -13.64 -5.75 -5.38
CA THR A 32 -12.81 -4.55 -5.60
C THR A 32 -12.15 -4.11 -4.30
N PHE A 33 -12.91 -4.06 -3.20
CA PHE A 33 -12.41 -3.71 -1.87
C PHE A 33 -11.27 -4.62 -1.40
N ASP A 34 -11.43 -5.94 -1.54
CA ASP A 34 -10.41 -6.91 -1.14
C ASP A 34 -9.15 -6.78 -2.00
N ARG A 35 -9.29 -6.45 -3.29
CA ARG A 35 -8.14 -6.16 -4.14
C ARG A 35 -7.43 -4.89 -3.69
N ASP A 36 -8.16 -3.83 -3.38
CA ASP A 36 -7.55 -2.57 -2.93
C ASP A 36 -6.75 -2.79 -1.64
N LEU A 37 -7.35 -3.49 -0.67
CA LEU A 37 -6.67 -3.85 0.57
C LEU A 37 -5.43 -4.72 0.33
N LEU A 38 -5.53 -5.72 -0.55
CA LEU A 38 -4.40 -6.54 -0.96
C LEU A 38 -3.29 -5.70 -1.61
N GLY A 39 -3.65 -4.72 -2.45
CA GLY A 39 -2.70 -3.82 -3.09
C GLY A 39 -1.93 -2.98 -2.09
N ILE A 40 -2.63 -2.43 -1.10
CA ILE A 40 -2.03 -1.65 -0.01
C ILE A 40 -1.07 -2.53 0.80
N TYR A 41 -1.52 -3.71 1.23
CA TYR A 41 -0.70 -4.64 2.00
C TYR A 41 0.60 -4.98 1.25
N LEU A 42 0.49 -5.33 -0.04
CA LEU A 42 1.66 -5.69 -0.85
C LEU A 42 2.58 -4.51 -1.12
N ALA A 43 2.03 -3.31 -1.31
CA ALA A 43 2.82 -2.10 -1.48
C ALA A 43 3.64 -1.78 -0.23
N ILE A 44 3.00 -1.83 0.95
CA ILE A 44 3.68 -1.62 2.24
C ILE A 44 4.75 -2.70 2.45
N GLN A 45 4.44 -3.97 2.18
CA GLN A 45 5.42 -5.05 2.28
C GLN A 45 6.59 -4.82 1.31
N ARG A 46 6.34 -4.37 0.08
CA ARG A 46 7.38 -4.14 -0.93
C ARG A 46 8.29 -2.96 -0.60
N PHE A 47 7.74 -1.92 0.00
CA PHE A 47 8.44 -0.68 0.33
C PHE A 47 8.80 -0.57 1.81
N CYS A 48 8.71 -1.66 2.58
CA CYS A 48 8.85 -1.65 4.04
C CYS A 48 10.14 -0.96 4.50
N TYR A 49 11.29 -1.26 3.87
CA TYR A 49 12.58 -0.66 4.20
C TYR A 49 12.61 0.87 4.03
N SER A 50 11.80 1.40 3.11
CA SER A 50 11.69 2.84 2.88
C SER A 50 10.65 3.51 3.76
N LEU A 51 9.67 2.75 4.24
CA LEU A 51 8.57 3.22 5.10
C LEU A 51 8.85 3.02 6.59
N GLU A 52 9.83 2.19 6.95
CA GLU A 52 10.21 1.91 8.33
C GLU A 52 10.54 3.20 9.08
N ASP A 53 9.98 3.32 10.29
CA ASP A 53 10.06 4.49 11.17
C ASP A 53 9.61 5.83 10.55
N ARG A 54 8.82 5.80 9.48
CA ARG A 54 8.27 7.01 8.84
C ARG A 54 6.76 7.05 8.89
N GLN A 55 6.21 8.24 9.11
CA GLN A 55 4.81 8.51 8.85
C GLN A 55 4.61 8.58 7.33
N PHE A 56 3.64 7.85 6.81
CA PHE A 56 3.31 7.85 5.38
C PHE A 56 1.80 7.85 5.17
N TYR A 57 1.38 8.28 3.98
CA TYR A 57 0.00 8.28 3.56
C TYR A 57 -0.21 7.26 2.45
N VAL A 58 -1.29 6.50 2.54
CA VAL A 58 -1.74 5.61 1.46
C VAL A 58 -2.80 6.35 0.65
N LEU A 59 -2.53 6.55 -0.63
CA LEU A 59 -3.47 7.12 -1.59
C LEU A 59 -4.01 6.00 -2.47
N SER A 60 -5.33 5.84 -2.49
CA SER A 60 -6.04 4.94 -3.38
C SER A 60 -7.20 5.69 -4.03
N ASP A 61 -7.46 5.36 -5.29
CA ASP A 61 -8.58 5.83 -6.10
C ASP A 61 -9.95 5.36 -5.57
N HIS A 62 -9.97 4.39 -4.66
CA HIS A 62 -11.20 3.80 -4.15
C HIS A 62 -11.61 4.38 -2.78
N LYS A 63 -12.70 5.16 -2.79
CA LYS A 63 -13.35 5.78 -1.62
C LYS A 63 -13.82 4.77 -0.55
N HIS A 64 -13.79 3.47 -0.83
CA HIS A 64 -14.24 2.44 0.12
C HIS A 64 -13.31 2.27 1.33
N LEU A 65 -12.07 2.76 1.27
CA LEU A 65 -11.11 2.68 2.36
C LEU A 65 -11.35 3.72 3.47
N THR A 66 -12.24 4.69 3.25
CA THR A 66 -12.55 5.73 4.24
C THR A 66 -13.20 5.17 5.52
N HIS A 67 -13.74 3.94 5.47
CA HIS A 67 -14.31 3.24 6.63
C HIS A 67 -13.32 2.33 7.37
N LEU A 68 -12.04 2.27 6.97
CA LEU A 68 -11.01 1.57 7.72
C LEU A 68 -10.67 2.37 8.99
N HIS A 69 -11.48 2.18 10.03
CA HIS A 69 -11.17 2.65 11.36
C HIS A 69 -9.84 2.02 11.82
N SER A 70 -9.02 2.83 12.47
CA SER A 70 -7.68 2.50 12.97
C SER A 70 -7.60 1.08 13.51
N PHE A 71 -6.97 0.18 12.73
CA PHE A 71 -6.47 -1.07 13.27
C PHE A 71 -5.49 -0.70 14.37
N HIS A 72 -5.89 -0.93 15.61
CA HIS A 72 -5.04 -0.83 16.78
C HIS A 72 -3.78 -1.66 16.47
N SER A 73 -2.61 -1.04 16.57
CA SER A 73 -1.30 -1.66 16.36
C SER A 73 -1.03 -2.70 17.44
N ASN A 74 -1.68 -3.86 17.36
CA ASN A 74 -1.26 -5.05 18.07
C ASN A 74 -0.09 -5.69 17.28
N GLN A 75 1.11 -5.24 17.62
CA GLN A 75 2.40 -5.96 17.58
C GLN A 75 2.76 -6.82 16.35
N HIS A 76 2.36 -6.44 15.14
CA HIS A 76 3.02 -6.96 13.93
C HIS A 76 3.20 -5.84 12.93
N SER A 77 4.25 -5.03 13.13
CA SER A 77 4.80 -4.24 12.03
C SER A 77 5.11 -5.21 10.88
N PRO A 78 4.76 -4.89 9.62
CA PRO A 78 5.17 -5.70 8.48
C PRO A 78 6.68 -5.82 8.52
N GLN A 79 7.16 -7.00 8.93
CA GLN A 79 8.59 -7.25 9.04
C GLN A 79 9.14 -7.28 7.62
N CYS A 80 10.19 -6.52 7.40
CA CYS A 80 10.99 -6.67 6.20
C CYS A 80 11.65 -8.04 6.24
N VAL A 81 11.08 -9.00 5.51
CA VAL A 81 11.67 -10.33 5.27
C VAL A 81 12.54 -10.28 4.03
#